data_AF-A0A7C4SFF8-F1
#
_entry.id   AF-A0A7C4SFF8-F1
#
_cell.length_a   1.000
_cell.length_b   1.000
_cell.length_c   1.000
_cell.angle_alpha   90.00
_cell.angle_beta   90.00
_cell.angle_gamma   90.00
#
_symmetry.space_group_name_H-M   'P 1'
#
loop_
_entity.id
_entity.type
_entity.pdbx_description
1 polymer ?
#
loop_
_entity_poly.entity_id
_entity_poly.type
_entity_poly.pdbx_seq_one_letter_code
_entity_poly.pdbx_strand_id
1 'polypeptide(L)'
;MVPAVVNPFFPPLWPTDGRPGGVPDPDLRGPAMIQIGTEGGFLPAPVLLPNQPVNWVTDVTLFTAGLVAQQNEGGGTLMLGPAERADVIVDFSQHAGKTLILYNDAPAPWPALDPHYDYYTGAPDNRDMGGADTPQPGFGPNTRTLMQIKVEGTDNGIPGPVDYYDPTFLAALEAEFTSPTGIFATSQDPIIVGQTDYNANYGTTFPSLAPNWGISTIFDTSLSFQTVNPDRTPGAILTVDMKPKAIQDEQSETFDRYGRLSAKLGIERGQTGGAAGFVVQNFVDPATEILDDGQIQIWKITHNGVDTHPVHFHLFDVQVINRVGWDGFIYLPDLNELGWKDTVRISPLEDTIVAL
;
A
#
# COMPACT_ATOMS: atom_id res chain seq x y z
N MET A 1 20.45 2.52 -14.14
CA MET A 1 19.49 1.52 -14.64
C MET A 1 20.27 0.37 -15.24
N VAL A 2 19.84 -0.85 -14.98
CA VAL A 2 20.38 -2.10 -15.52
C VAL A 2 19.24 -2.91 -16.17
N PRO A 3 19.52 -3.80 -17.12
CA PRO A 3 18.49 -4.66 -17.69
C PRO A 3 17.82 -5.53 -16.60
N ALA A 4 16.49 -5.65 -16.65
CA ALA A 4 15.70 -6.49 -15.76
C ALA A 4 15.77 -7.96 -16.21
N VAL A 5 16.93 -8.61 -16.02
CA VAL A 5 17.20 -9.99 -16.45
C VAL A 5 17.73 -10.82 -15.29
N VAL A 6 17.60 -12.14 -15.39
CA VAL A 6 18.14 -13.07 -14.38
C VAL A 6 19.64 -12.83 -14.20
N ASN A 7 20.02 -12.45 -12.99
CA ASN A 7 21.39 -12.20 -12.61
C ASN A 7 21.66 -12.77 -11.21
N PRO A 8 22.53 -13.77 -11.04
CA PRO A 8 22.79 -14.40 -9.74
C PRO A 8 23.49 -13.48 -8.73
N PHE A 9 23.99 -12.31 -9.18
CA PHE A 9 24.60 -11.31 -8.31
C PHE A 9 23.62 -10.26 -7.82
N PHE A 10 22.40 -10.22 -8.35
CA PHE A 10 21.36 -9.29 -7.90
C PHE A 10 20.60 -9.86 -6.69
N PRO A 11 19.99 -8.99 -5.85
CA PRO A 11 19.14 -9.44 -4.76
C PRO A 11 18.03 -10.41 -5.24
N PRO A 12 17.60 -11.39 -4.43
CA PRO A 12 16.66 -12.43 -4.87
C PRO A 12 15.31 -11.93 -5.42
N LEU A 13 14.83 -10.78 -4.94
CA LEU A 13 13.56 -10.19 -5.34
C LEU A 13 13.73 -9.10 -6.41
N TRP A 14 14.94 -8.92 -6.95
CA TRP A 14 15.17 -7.92 -7.99
C TRP A 14 14.48 -8.34 -9.29
N PRO A 15 13.76 -7.44 -10.00
CA PRO A 15 12.94 -7.88 -11.12
C PRO A 15 13.75 -8.45 -12.30
N THR A 16 13.19 -9.50 -12.91
CA THR A 16 13.78 -10.22 -14.04
C THR A 16 12.82 -10.35 -15.23
N ASP A 17 11.84 -9.46 -15.32
CA ASP A 17 10.72 -9.50 -16.26
C ASP A 17 11.04 -8.94 -17.66
N GLY A 18 12.24 -8.41 -17.87
CA GLY A 18 12.65 -7.82 -19.13
C GLY A 18 11.98 -6.48 -19.44
N ARG A 19 11.41 -5.78 -18.44
CA ARG A 19 10.67 -4.53 -18.69
C ARG A 19 11.51 -3.47 -19.43
N PRO A 20 10.90 -2.72 -20.38
CA PRO A 20 11.56 -1.60 -21.04
C PRO A 20 12.09 -0.56 -20.05
N GLY A 21 13.26 0.01 -20.37
CA GLY A 21 13.96 0.95 -19.49
C GLY A 21 14.73 0.30 -18.33
N GLY A 22 14.56 -1.00 -18.11
CA GLY A 22 15.22 -1.76 -17.05
C GLY A 22 14.76 -1.35 -15.65
N VAL A 23 15.58 -1.72 -14.67
CA VAL A 23 15.37 -1.42 -13.24
C VAL A 23 16.55 -0.63 -12.67
N PRO A 24 16.38 0.07 -11.52
CA PRO A 24 17.51 0.64 -10.79
C PRO A 24 18.65 -0.36 -10.62
N ASP A 25 19.88 0.14 -10.58
CA ASP A 25 21.05 -0.70 -10.33
C ASP A 25 21.13 -1.00 -8.83
N PRO A 26 21.15 -2.28 -8.40
CA PRO A 26 21.17 -2.61 -6.97
C PRO A 26 22.43 -2.12 -6.25
N ASP A 27 23.55 -1.92 -6.96
CA ASP A 27 24.81 -1.43 -6.37
C ASP A 27 24.85 0.10 -6.25
N LEU A 28 23.90 0.80 -6.87
CA LEU A 28 23.78 2.27 -6.84
C LEU A 28 22.56 2.74 -6.06
N ARG A 29 21.96 1.87 -5.25
CA ARG A 29 20.87 2.25 -4.34
C ARG A 29 21.34 3.33 -3.37
N GLY A 30 20.46 4.29 -3.10
CA GLY A 30 20.68 5.32 -2.11
C GLY A 30 20.48 4.82 -0.67
N PRO A 31 20.38 5.74 0.30
CA PRO A 31 19.98 5.40 1.66
C PRO A 31 18.62 4.71 1.70
N ALA A 32 18.38 3.90 2.74
CA ALA A 32 17.05 3.39 3.02
C ALA A 32 16.15 4.51 3.56
N MET A 33 14.83 4.32 3.45
CA MET A 33 13.86 5.21 4.09
C MET A 33 13.43 4.59 5.42
N ILE A 34 13.19 5.41 6.43
CA ILE A 34 12.50 5.00 7.66
C ILE A 34 11.15 5.69 7.66
N GLN A 35 10.06 4.96 7.44
CA GLN A 35 8.72 5.52 7.54
C GLN A 35 8.26 5.51 9.00
N ILE A 36 7.70 6.63 9.44
CA ILE A 36 7.21 6.80 10.83
C ILE A 36 5.70 7.04 10.89
N GLY A 37 5.08 7.41 9.77
CA GLY A 37 3.66 7.72 9.70
C GLY A 37 3.08 7.53 8.31
N THR A 38 1.77 7.38 8.28
CA THR A 38 0.88 7.40 7.13
C THR A 38 0.14 8.74 7.11
N GLU A 39 -0.75 8.91 6.14
CA GLU A 39 -1.66 10.06 6.09
C GLU A 39 -2.66 10.14 7.26
N GLY A 40 -2.92 9.02 7.95
CA GLY A 40 -3.84 8.92 9.09
C GLY A 40 -3.16 8.99 10.47
N GLY A 41 -1.83 9.02 10.54
CA GLY A 41 -1.12 9.15 11.82
C GLY A 41 0.21 8.41 11.88
N PHE A 42 0.70 8.15 13.10
CA PHE A 42 1.93 7.40 13.29
C PHE A 42 1.70 5.90 13.07
N LEU A 43 2.75 5.22 12.58
CA LEU A 43 2.85 3.77 12.55
C LEU A 43 3.05 3.22 13.98
N PRO A 44 2.67 1.96 14.29
CA PRO A 44 2.92 1.36 15.60
C PRO A 44 4.41 1.24 15.93
N ALA A 45 5.25 1.12 14.91
CA ALA A 45 6.70 1.21 15.00
C ALA A 45 7.25 1.86 13.72
N PRO A 46 8.39 2.56 13.78
CA PRO A 46 9.11 2.96 12.58
C PRO A 46 9.42 1.74 11.70
N VAL A 47 9.24 1.87 10.39
CA VAL A 47 9.48 0.80 9.44
C VAL A 47 10.67 1.16 8.55
N LEU A 48 11.72 0.34 8.59
CA LEU A 48 12.84 0.44 7.68
C LEU A 48 12.42 -0.09 6.30
N LEU A 49 12.60 0.73 5.27
CA LEU A 49 12.24 0.45 3.88
C LEU A 49 13.51 0.49 3.01
N PRO A 50 14.16 -0.67 2.76
CA PRO A 50 15.24 -0.79 1.79
C PRO A 50 14.76 -0.49 0.37
N ASN A 51 15.66 -0.01 -0.49
CA ASN A 51 15.34 0.27 -1.89
C ASN A 51 15.16 -1.07 -2.66
N GLN A 52 13.98 -1.23 -3.24
CA GLN A 52 13.48 -2.41 -3.92
C GLN A 52 12.58 -1.95 -5.06
N PRO A 53 12.90 -2.30 -6.32
CA PRO A 53 12.02 -2.03 -7.43
C PRO A 53 10.72 -2.84 -7.37
N VAL A 54 9.64 -2.30 -7.91
CA VAL A 54 8.33 -2.95 -7.99
C VAL A 54 8.43 -4.29 -8.70
N ASN A 55 7.82 -5.32 -8.11
CA ASN A 55 7.64 -6.65 -8.69
C ASN A 55 6.18 -7.10 -8.60
N TRP A 56 5.80 -8.11 -9.38
CA TRP A 56 4.44 -8.61 -9.48
C TRP A 56 4.30 -10.02 -8.93
N VAL A 57 3.09 -10.36 -8.50
CA VAL A 57 2.69 -11.74 -8.22
C VAL A 57 2.63 -12.49 -9.55
N THR A 58 3.61 -13.37 -9.79
CA THR A 58 3.71 -14.14 -11.04
C THR A 58 3.04 -15.52 -10.99
N ASP A 59 2.59 -15.95 -9.80
CA ASP A 59 1.91 -17.23 -9.65
C ASP A 59 0.47 -17.12 -10.17
N VAL A 60 0.26 -17.59 -11.40
CA VAL A 60 -1.04 -17.60 -12.10
C VAL A 60 -2.10 -18.51 -11.46
N THR A 61 -1.76 -19.24 -10.40
CA THR A 61 -2.74 -20.03 -9.63
C THR A 61 -3.45 -19.21 -8.55
N LEU A 62 -2.95 -18.02 -8.25
CA LEU A 62 -3.55 -17.07 -7.30
C LEU A 62 -4.51 -16.10 -8.03
N PHE A 63 -5.55 -15.65 -7.33
CA PHE A 63 -6.41 -14.58 -7.84
C PHE A 63 -5.71 -13.22 -7.87
N THR A 64 -4.64 -13.08 -7.10
CA THR A 64 -3.78 -11.88 -7.03
C THR A 64 -2.71 -11.84 -8.12
N ALA A 65 -2.69 -12.83 -9.04
CA ALA A 65 -1.74 -12.85 -10.14
C ALA A 65 -1.81 -11.57 -11.00
N GLY A 66 -0.66 -10.95 -11.24
CA GLY A 66 -0.57 -9.69 -11.98
C GLY A 66 -0.76 -8.44 -11.13
N LEU A 67 -1.06 -8.57 -9.83
CA LEU A 67 -0.95 -7.46 -8.88
C LEU A 67 0.52 -7.20 -8.53
N VAL A 68 0.80 -5.97 -8.10
CA VAL A 68 2.07 -5.67 -7.44
C VAL A 68 2.12 -6.44 -6.12
N ALA A 69 3.24 -7.14 -5.88
CA ALA A 69 3.40 -8.01 -4.72
C ALA A 69 3.40 -7.23 -3.39
N GLN A 70 3.33 -7.93 -2.26
CA GLN A 70 3.55 -7.29 -0.94
C GLN A 70 5.00 -6.78 -0.81
N GLN A 71 5.27 -5.84 0.10
CA GLN A 71 6.63 -5.30 0.26
C GLN A 71 7.66 -6.38 0.62
N ASN A 72 7.28 -7.30 1.50
CA ASN A 72 8.10 -8.45 1.90
C ASN A 72 8.32 -9.48 0.76
N GLU A 73 7.57 -9.36 -0.33
CA GLU A 73 7.66 -10.18 -1.54
C GLU A 73 8.28 -9.43 -2.73
N GLY A 74 8.76 -8.20 -2.50
CA GLY A 74 9.45 -7.40 -3.52
C GLY A 74 8.54 -6.43 -4.27
N GLY A 75 7.36 -6.11 -3.72
CA GLY A 75 6.39 -5.20 -4.30
C GLY A 75 6.83 -3.74 -4.48
N GLY A 76 7.96 -3.36 -3.89
CA GLY A 76 8.48 -1.99 -3.94
C GLY A 76 8.87 -1.46 -2.56
N THR A 77 9.45 -0.27 -2.52
CA THR A 77 9.91 0.38 -1.27
C THR A 77 8.83 1.21 -0.58
N LEU A 78 8.28 2.20 -1.28
CA LEU A 78 7.29 3.11 -0.73
C LEU A 78 6.20 3.31 -1.78
N MET A 79 5.07 2.65 -1.58
CA MET A 79 3.92 2.74 -2.49
C MET A 79 3.01 3.85 -1.99
N LEU A 80 2.71 4.80 -2.87
CA LEU A 80 1.81 5.92 -2.57
C LEU A 80 0.84 6.09 -3.73
N GLY A 81 -0.43 5.88 -3.45
CA GLY A 81 -1.54 6.23 -4.33
C GLY A 81 -1.89 7.72 -4.25
N PRO A 82 -2.75 8.20 -5.16
CA PRO A 82 -3.44 9.48 -5.00
C PRO A 82 -4.04 9.64 -3.59
N ALA A 83 -3.87 10.82 -2.99
CA ALA A 83 -4.28 11.17 -1.63
C ALA A 83 -3.50 10.50 -0.47
N GLU A 84 -2.60 9.55 -0.73
CA GLU A 84 -1.70 9.02 0.31
C GLU A 84 -0.52 9.95 0.59
N ARG A 85 -0.06 9.92 1.85
CA ARG A 85 1.10 10.66 2.35
C ARG A 85 1.90 9.74 3.27
N ALA A 86 3.21 9.88 3.27
CA ALA A 86 4.07 9.17 4.21
C ALA A 86 5.07 10.15 4.82
N ASP A 87 5.28 10.01 6.13
CA ASP A 87 6.34 10.70 6.84
C ASP A 87 7.57 9.78 6.87
N VAL A 88 8.63 10.20 6.21
CA VAL A 88 9.87 9.41 6.07
C VAL A 88 11.10 10.19 6.53
N ILE A 89 12.03 9.47 7.15
CA ILE A 89 13.36 9.94 7.53
C ILE A 89 14.37 9.26 6.61
N VAL A 90 15.32 10.04 6.07
CA VAL A 90 16.37 9.55 5.18
C VAL A 90 17.72 10.13 5.64
N ASP A 91 18.70 9.26 5.86
CA ASP A 91 20.04 9.66 6.30
C ASP A 91 21.03 9.77 5.12
N PHE A 92 21.37 11.02 4.76
CA PHE A 92 22.32 11.32 3.69
C PHE A 92 23.78 11.43 4.16
N SER A 93 24.08 11.21 5.45
CA SER A 93 25.41 11.47 6.04
C SER A 93 26.54 10.69 5.35
N GLN A 94 26.27 9.48 4.85
CA GLN A 94 27.24 8.65 4.11
C GLN A 94 27.24 8.89 2.60
N HIS A 95 26.51 9.91 2.12
CA HIS A 95 26.36 10.24 0.71
C HIS A 95 26.90 11.63 0.38
N ALA A 96 27.82 12.16 1.19
CA ALA A 96 28.43 13.48 0.98
C ALA A 96 29.04 13.63 -0.43
N GLY A 97 28.74 14.75 -1.10
CA GLY A 97 29.16 15.03 -2.47
C GLY A 97 28.43 14.24 -3.56
N LYS A 98 27.48 13.36 -3.20
CA LYS A 98 26.71 12.56 -4.17
C LYS A 98 25.47 13.28 -4.65
N THR A 99 25.03 12.89 -5.84
CA THR A 99 23.72 13.26 -6.39
C THR A 99 22.85 12.02 -6.45
N LEU A 100 21.72 12.06 -5.73
CA LEU A 100 20.74 10.99 -5.67
C LEU A 100 19.49 11.39 -6.46
N ILE A 101 18.77 10.39 -6.94
CA ILE A 101 17.49 10.57 -7.63
C ILE A 101 16.42 9.85 -6.83
N LEU A 102 15.37 10.57 -6.46
CA LEU A 102 14.12 9.94 -6.04
C LEU A 102 13.43 9.43 -7.31
N TYR A 103 13.36 8.11 -7.42
CA TYR A 103 12.88 7.42 -8.61
C TYR A 103 11.53 6.77 -8.33
N ASN A 104 10.60 6.92 -9.26
CA ASN A 104 9.32 6.25 -9.28
C ASN A 104 9.36 5.15 -10.35
N ASP A 105 9.09 3.91 -9.94
CA ASP A 105 8.99 2.76 -10.82
C ASP A 105 7.60 2.12 -10.77
N ALA A 106 6.62 2.84 -10.20
CA ALA A 106 5.23 2.44 -10.23
C ALA A 106 4.73 2.33 -11.68
N PRO A 107 4.07 1.21 -12.04
CA PRO A 107 3.42 1.08 -13.33
C PRO A 107 2.29 2.08 -13.52
N ALA A 108 2.03 2.44 -14.77
CA ALA A 108 0.84 3.15 -15.18
C ALA A 108 0.22 2.44 -16.39
N PRO A 109 -1.08 2.08 -16.35
CA PRO A 109 -2.03 2.19 -15.22
C PRO A 109 -1.83 1.10 -14.15
N TRP A 110 -1.87 1.42 -12.84
CA TRP A 110 -1.60 0.41 -11.79
C TRP A 110 -2.72 -0.65 -11.67
N PRO A 111 -2.41 -1.96 -11.66
CA PRO A 111 -1.08 -2.58 -11.52
C PRO A 111 -0.40 -2.94 -12.86
N ALA A 112 -1.04 -2.71 -14.01
CA ALA A 112 -0.53 -3.05 -15.33
C ALA A 112 0.50 -2.04 -15.90
N LEU A 113 1.45 -2.52 -16.69
CA LEU A 113 2.40 -1.63 -17.36
C LEU A 113 1.96 -1.37 -18.80
N ASP A 114 1.55 -0.15 -19.12
CA ASP A 114 1.33 0.30 -20.50
C ASP A 114 2.45 1.26 -20.95
N PRO A 115 3.29 0.88 -21.92
CA PRO A 115 4.35 1.72 -22.47
C PRO A 115 3.90 3.10 -22.99
N HIS A 116 2.62 3.30 -23.32
CA HIS A 116 2.10 4.61 -23.74
C HIS A 116 2.16 5.67 -22.62
N TYR A 117 2.08 5.24 -21.35
CA TYR A 117 2.02 6.11 -20.18
C TYR A 117 3.31 6.11 -19.34
N ASP A 118 4.33 5.38 -19.81
CA ASP A 118 5.62 5.25 -19.12
C ASP A 118 6.67 6.22 -19.70
N TYR A 119 6.78 7.40 -19.10
CA TYR A 119 7.65 8.47 -19.56
C TYR A 119 8.95 8.52 -18.77
N TYR A 120 10.07 8.16 -19.40
CA TYR A 120 11.39 8.22 -18.77
C TYR A 120 12.48 8.67 -19.72
N THR A 121 13.59 9.15 -19.14
CA THR A 121 14.78 9.55 -19.90
C THR A 121 15.33 8.37 -20.71
N GLY A 122 15.36 8.51 -22.03
CA GLY A 122 15.80 7.45 -22.94
C GLY A 122 14.71 6.48 -23.39
N ALA A 123 13.43 6.75 -23.06
CA ALA A 123 12.31 5.99 -23.60
C ALA A 123 12.22 6.12 -25.14
N PRO A 124 11.74 5.09 -25.84
CA PRO A 124 11.52 5.14 -27.29
C PRO A 124 10.46 6.18 -27.67
N ASP A 125 10.44 6.55 -28.96
CA ASP A 125 9.35 7.34 -29.54
C ASP A 125 8.14 6.42 -29.73
N ASN A 126 7.08 6.64 -28.96
CA ASN A 126 5.87 5.81 -28.95
C ASN A 126 4.72 6.43 -29.76
N ARG A 127 4.97 7.47 -30.58
CA ARG A 127 3.90 8.13 -31.37
C ARG A 127 3.21 7.21 -32.35
N ASP A 128 3.91 6.23 -32.91
CA ASP A 128 3.35 5.27 -33.89
C ASP A 128 2.28 4.34 -33.27
N MET A 129 2.32 4.14 -31.95
CA MET A 129 1.33 3.36 -31.21
C MET A 129 0.29 4.24 -30.49
N GLY A 130 0.37 5.57 -30.62
CA GLY A 130 -0.54 6.52 -29.97
C GLY A 130 -0.06 7.08 -28.63
N GLY A 131 1.21 6.84 -28.27
CA GLY A 131 1.86 7.40 -27.09
C GLY A 131 2.56 8.75 -27.35
N ALA A 132 3.45 9.14 -26.44
CA ALA A 132 4.26 10.36 -26.53
C ALA A 132 5.56 10.16 -27.34
N ASP A 133 6.21 11.26 -27.72
CA ASP A 133 7.58 11.26 -28.24
C ASP A 133 8.61 10.99 -27.13
N THR A 134 9.88 10.78 -27.50
CA THR A 134 10.96 10.54 -26.54
C THR A 134 11.11 11.72 -25.55
N PRO A 135 10.94 11.48 -24.24
CA PRO A 135 11.15 12.50 -23.22
C PRO A 135 12.56 13.08 -23.26
N GLN A 136 12.66 14.41 -23.27
CA GLN A 136 13.94 15.10 -23.26
C GLN A 136 14.50 15.15 -21.83
N PRO A 137 15.79 14.86 -21.61
CA PRO A 137 16.40 14.96 -20.28
C PRO A 137 16.18 16.35 -19.66
N GLY A 138 15.60 16.40 -18.46
CA GLY A 138 15.33 17.64 -17.74
C GLY A 138 14.05 18.37 -18.15
N PHE A 139 13.25 17.81 -19.07
CA PHE A 139 11.94 18.33 -19.45
C PHE A 139 10.86 17.27 -19.21
N GLY A 140 9.66 17.72 -18.89
CA GLY A 140 8.49 16.85 -18.77
C GLY A 140 7.88 16.49 -20.14
N PRO A 141 7.07 15.41 -20.21
CA PRO A 141 6.71 14.53 -19.10
C PRO A 141 7.82 13.51 -18.78
N ASN A 142 8.11 13.31 -17.50
CA ASN A 142 8.93 12.21 -16.99
C ASN A 142 8.29 11.73 -15.69
N THR A 143 7.74 10.52 -15.69
CA THR A 143 7.00 9.93 -14.56
C THR A 143 7.90 9.15 -13.62
N ARG A 144 9.14 8.87 -14.03
CA ARG A 144 10.08 8.06 -13.24
C ARG A 144 11.10 8.85 -12.44
N THR A 145 11.50 10.04 -12.89
CA THR A 145 12.46 10.90 -12.17
C THR A 145 11.72 12.02 -11.46
N LEU A 146 11.48 11.87 -10.15
CA LEU A 146 10.67 12.82 -9.37
C LEU A 146 11.49 13.98 -8.82
N MET A 147 12.64 13.69 -8.23
CA MET A 147 13.46 14.69 -7.56
C MET A 147 14.95 14.35 -7.68
N GLN A 148 15.78 15.39 -7.78
CA GLN A 148 17.23 15.28 -7.64
C GLN A 148 17.66 15.86 -6.29
N ILE A 149 18.41 15.07 -5.52
CA ILE A 149 18.95 15.46 -4.21
C ILE A 149 20.46 15.60 -4.37
N LYS A 150 20.98 16.79 -4.11
CA LYS A 150 22.43 17.08 -4.12
C LYS A 150 22.90 17.16 -2.67
N VAL A 151 23.68 16.17 -2.24
CA VAL A 151 24.22 16.14 -0.89
C VAL A 151 25.52 16.96 -0.88
N GLU A 152 25.57 17.97 -0.02
CA GLU A 152 26.76 18.80 0.13
C GLU A 152 27.98 17.95 0.56
N GLY A 153 29.17 18.30 0.06
CA GLY A 153 30.42 17.63 0.40
C GLY A 153 31.32 17.40 -0.80
N THR A 154 32.42 16.67 -0.57
CA THR A 154 33.38 16.31 -1.61
C THR A 154 33.13 14.87 -2.05
N ASP A 155 32.90 14.67 -3.35
CA ASP A 155 32.84 13.33 -3.92
C ASP A 155 34.22 12.67 -3.84
N ASN A 156 34.33 11.62 -3.03
CA ASN A 156 35.54 10.81 -2.86
C ASN A 156 35.73 9.74 -3.94
N GLY A 157 34.85 9.68 -4.94
CA GLY A 157 34.86 8.67 -6.01
C GLY A 157 34.35 7.29 -5.60
N ILE A 158 33.96 7.09 -4.34
CA ILE A 158 33.44 5.81 -3.82
C ILE A 158 31.91 5.90 -3.75
N PRO A 159 31.13 4.96 -4.33
CA PRO A 159 29.68 4.95 -4.18
C PRO A 159 29.25 5.01 -2.70
N GLY A 160 28.12 5.67 -2.44
CA GLY A 160 27.53 5.63 -1.10
C GLY A 160 27.12 4.20 -0.72
N PRO A 161 27.08 3.86 0.58
CA PRO A 161 26.59 2.56 1.01
C PRO A 161 25.13 2.37 0.62
N VAL A 162 24.83 1.21 0.02
CA VAL A 162 23.47 0.82 -0.38
C VAL A 162 22.58 0.66 0.85
N ASP A 163 21.36 1.19 0.78
CA ASP A 163 20.34 1.09 1.83
C ASP A 163 20.84 1.53 3.22
N TYR A 164 21.74 2.52 3.25
CA TYR A 164 22.28 3.01 4.50
C TYR A 164 21.21 3.62 5.41
N TYR A 165 21.32 3.32 6.71
CA TYR A 165 20.62 3.93 7.82
C TYR A 165 21.49 3.81 9.08
N ASP A 166 21.26 4.64 10.09
CA ASP A 166 21.87 4.48 11.42
C ASP A 166 21.04 3.52 12.28
N PRO A 167 21.53 2.30 12.59
CA PRO A 167 20.80 1.34 13.41
C PRO A 167 20.64 1.77 14.87
N THR A 168 21.55 2.60 15.39
CA THR A 168 21.44 3.13 16.75
C THR A 168 20.31 4.16 16.82
N PHE A 169 20.21 5.01 15.79
CA PHE A 169 19.10 5.95 15.64
C PHE A 169 17.77 5.22 15.48
N LEU A 170 17.68 4.21 14.60
CA LEU A 170 16.45 3.44 14.42
C LEU A 170 15.99 2.78 15.73
N ALA A 171 16.89 2.11 16.45
CA ALA A 171 16.54 1.48 17.73
C ALA A 171 16.08 2.48 18.79
N ALA A 172 16.69 3.68 18.83
CA ALA A 172 16.25 4.75 19.72
C ALA A 172 14.87 5.28 19.32
N LEU A 173 14.60 5.42 18.01
CA LEU A 173 13.32 5.87 17.49
C LEU A 173 12.21 4.83 17.75
N GLU A 174 12.48 3.54 17.55
CA GLU A 174 11.55 2.45 17.85
C GLU A 174 11.12 2.46 19.33
N ALA A 175 12.03 2.75 20.25
CA ALA A 175 11.75 2.83 21.68
C ALA A 175 10.76 3.96 22.05
N GLU A 176 10.77 5.07 21.29
CA GLU A 176 9.83 6.18 21.48
C GLU A 176 8.42 5.84 20.96
N PHE A 177 8.27 4.84 20.09
CA PHE A 177 6.99 4.44 19.52
C PHE A 177 6.36 3.24 20.26
N THR A 178 7.18 2.24 20.59
CA THR A 178 6.74 0.89 20.98
C THR A 178 6.51 0.74 22.49
N SER A 179 5.64 1.57 23.06
CA SER A 179 5.21 1.42 24.46
C SER A 179 3.84 2.04 24.74
N PRO A 180 3.18 1.71 25.88
CA PRO A 180 1.95 2.36 26.33
C PRO A 180 2.02 3.88 26.50
N THR A 181 3.22 4.42 26.65
CA THR A 181 3.47 5.87 26.73
C THR A 181 4.20 6.39 25.49
N GLY A 182 4.34 5.57 24.45
CA GLY A 182 5.00 5.94 23.21
C GLY A 182 4.14 6.84 22.34
N ILE A 183 4.75 7.38 21.28
CA ILE A 183 4.13 8.34 20.38
C ILE A 183 2.85 7.77 19.78
N PHE A 184 2.92 6.59 19.14
CA PHE A 184 1.75 5.92 18.55
C PHE A 184 0.57 5.80 19.52
N ALA A 185 0.82 5.37 20.76
CA ALA A 185 -0.25 5.19 21.72
C ALA A 185 -0.84 6.53 22.19
N THR A 186 -0.04 7.59 22.29
CA THR A 186 -0.42 8.83 22.99
C THR A 186 -0.87 9.98 22.07
N SER A 187 -0.51 9.96 20.79
CA SER A 187 -0.77 11.09 19.87
C SER A 187 -1.99 10.95 18.98
N GLN A 188 -2.66 9.79 18.99
CA GLN A 188 -3.82 9.49 18.15
C GLN A 188 -4.86 8.67 18.92
N ASP A 189 -6.01 8.43 18.29
CA ASP A 189 -7.05 7.58 18.84
C ASP A 189 -6.57 6.12 18.89
N PRO A 190 -6.98 5.34 19.91
CA PRO A 190 -6.61 3.94 19.99
C PRO A 190 -7.22 3.17 18.82
N ILE A 191 -6.47 2.19 18.29
CA ILE A 191 -6.95 1.28 17.25
C ILE A 191 -8.25 0.60 17.68
N ILE A 192 -9.08 0.23 16.69
CA ILE A 192 -10.36 -0.42 16.96
C ILE A 192 -10.15 -1.92 17.16
N VAL A 193 -9.43 -2.56 16.23
CA VAL A 193 -9.24 -4.00 16.16
C VAL A 193 -7.86 -4.36 16.69
N GLY A 194 -7.78 -4.85 17.93
CA GLY A 194 -6.54 -5.31 18.54
C GLY A 194 -5.93 -6.50 17.81
N GLN A 195 -4.74 -6.29 17.22
CA GLN A 195 -3.93 -7.29 16.53
C GLN A 195 -2.52 -7.33 17.14
N THR A 196 -1.79 -8.43 16.91
CA THR A 196 -0.50 -8.68 17.57
C THR A 196 0.57 -7.62 17.31
N ASP A 197 0.51 -6.93 16.18
CA ASP A 197 1.44 -5.84 15.83
C ASP A 197 1.33 -4.64 16.78
N TYR A 198 0.22 -4.51 17.50
CA TYR A 198 -0.02 -3.43 18.46
C TYR A 198 0.27 -3.82 19.92
N ASN A 199 0.72 -5.05 20.19
CA ASN A 199 0.94 -5.56 21.55
C ASN A 199 1.85 -4.65 22.39
N ALA A 200 2.98 -4.21 21.81
CA ALA A 200 3.95 -3.36 22.49
C ALA A 200 3.36 -1.98 22.81
N ASN A 201 2.59 -1.40 21.89
CA ASN A 201 2.00 -0.08 22.04
C ASN A 201 0.92 -0.03 23.13
N TYR A 202 0.23 -1.14 23.40
CA TYR A 202 -0.81 -1.19 24.43
C TYR A 202 -0.42 -2.00 25.67
N GLY A 203 0.82 -2.51 25.73
CA GLY A 203 1.34 -3.26 26.88
C GLY A 203 0.52 -4.51 27.19
N THR A 204 0.00 -5.16 26.15
CA THR A 204 -0.93 -6.29 26.23
C THR A 204 -0.58 -7.38 25.23
N THR A 205 -1.25 -8.53 25.35
CA THR A 205 -1.20 -9.60 24.36
C THR A 205 -2.59 -9.77 23.76
N PHE A 206 -2.80 -9.22 22.57
CA PHE A 206 -4.02 -9.45 21.80
C PHE A 206 -4.11 -10.92 21.36
N PRO A 207 -5.34 -11.45 21.16
CA PRO A 207 -5.51 -12.80 20.67
C PRO A 207 -4.81 -13.00 19.32
N SER A 208 -4.08 -14.10 19.17
CA SER A 208 -3.37 -14.45 17.92
C SER A 208 -4.01 -15.60 17.16
N LEU A 209 -5.15 -16.11 17.64
CA LEU A 209 -5.88 -17.24 17.05
C LEU A 209 -7.36 -16.90 16.89
N ALA A 210 -7.96 -17.53 15.89
CA ALA A 210 -9.41 -17.50 15.67
C ALA A 210 -10.18 -17.98 16.93
N PRO A 211 -11.39 -17.44 17.18
CA PRO A 211 -12.08 -16.45 16.35
C PRO A 211 -11.69 -15.00 16.67
N ASN A 212 -10.92 -14.74 17.73
CA ASN A 212 -10.78 -13.40 18.31
C ASN A 212 -9.54 -12.61 17.85
N TRP A 213 -8.79 -13.14 16.89
CA TRP A 213 -7.56 -12.53 16.37
C TRP A 213 -7.74 -11.26 15.52
N GLY A 214 -8.98 -10.84 15.25
CA GLY A 214 -9.23 -9.67 14.42
C GLY A 214 -8.74 -9.82 12.99
N ILE A 215 -8.89 -11.01 12.38
CA ILE A 215 -8.59 -11.27 10.96
C ILE A 215 -9.82 -11.93 10.34
N SER A 216 -10.24 -11.44 9.17
CA SER A 216 -11.35 -12.00 8.39
C SER A 216 -10.86 -13.02 7.37
N THR A 217 -11.65 -14.05 7.15
CA THR A 217 -11.54 -14.99 6.02
C THR A 217 -12.60 -14.70 4.95
N ILE A 218 -12.51 -15.39 3.81
CA ILE A 218 -13.33 -15.09 2.61
C ILE A 218 -14.85 -15.22 2.86
N PHE A 219 -15.27 -16.14 3.73
CA PHE A 219 -16.69 -16.40 3.99
C PHE A 219 -17.22 -15.71 5.25
N ASP A 220 -16.37 -14.99 5.97
CA ASP A 220 -16.81 -14.29 7.17
C ASP A 220 -17.78 -13.16 6.81
N THR A 221 -18.79 -13.02 7.65
CA THR A 221 -19.81 -11.95 7.59
C THR A 221 -19.80 -11.11 8.86
N SER A 222 -18.98 -11.47 9.84
CA SER A 222 -18.71 -10.73 11.07
C SER A 222 -17.24 -10.89 11.45
N LEU A 223 -16.69 -9.94 12.20
CA LEU A 223 -15.32 -9.96 12.69
C LEU A 223 -15.35 -9.97 14.22
N SER A 224 -14.59 -10.89 14.85
CA SER A 224 -14.41 -10.93 16.30
C SER A 224 -13.00 -10.53 16.70
N PHE A 225 -12.89 -9.62 17.65
CA PHE A 225 -11.62 -9.04 18.06
C PHE A 225 -11.67 -8.49 19.49
N GLN A 226 -10.50 -8.31 20.10
CA GLN A 226 -10.40 -7.55 21.32
C GLN A 226 -10.30 -6.05 20.99
N THR A 227 -11.18 -5.25 21.58
CA THR A 227 -11.17 -3.79 21.44
C THR A 227 -10.04 -3.16 22.26
N VAL A 228 -9.76 -1.88 22.02
CA VAL A 228 -8.97 -1.03 22.92
C VAL A 228 -9.87 0.08 23.46
N ASN A 229 -9.87 0.26 24.77
CA ASN A 229 -10.68 1.30 25.43
C ASN A 229 -10.09 2.70 25.16
N PRO A 230 -10.87 3.78 25.33
CA PRO A 230 -10.35 5.15 25.22
C PRO A 230 -9.20 5.48 26.19
N ASP A 231 -9.10 4.76 27.31
CA ASP A 231 -7.98 4.86 28.26
C ASP A 231 -6.74 4.02 27.85
N ARG A 232 -6.76 3.44 26.64
CA ARG A 232 -5.70 2.63 26.00
C ARG A 232 -5.44 1.28 26.68
N THR A 233 -6.37 0.84 27.52
CA THR A 233 -6.33 -0.50 28.10
C THR A 233 -7.03 -1.52 27.19
N PRO A 234 -6.69 -2.82 27.29
CA PRO A 234 -7.42 -3.86 26.56
C PRO A 234 -8.90 -3.85 26.92
N GLY A 235 -9.74 -3.76 25.91
CA GLY A 235 -11.19 -3.78 26.03
C GLY A 235 -11.78 -5.18 26.01
N ALA A 236 -13.10 -5.22 25.86
CA ALA A 236 -13.84 -6.46 25.72
C ALA A 236 -13.63 -7.10 24.33
N ILE A 237 -13.89 -8.40 24.24
CA ILE A 237 -14.09 -9.06 22.94
C ILE A 237 -15.43 -8.59 22.38
N LEU A 238 -15.39 -8.09 21.14
CA LEU A 238 -16.57 -7.67 20.39
C LEU A 238 -16.67 -8.48 19.10
N THR A 239 -17.88 -8.81 18.70
CA THR A 239 -18.20 -9.36 17.38
C THR A 239 -19.06 -8.35 16.64
N VAL A 240 -18.60 -7.89 15.47
CA VAL A 240 -19.28 -6.88 14.65
C VAL A 240 -19.63 -7.47 13.30
N ASP A 241 -20.90 -7.35 12.88
CA ASP A 241 -21.32 -7.70 11.52
C ASP A 241 -20.66 -6.77 10.51
N MET A 242 -20.01 -7.36 9.51
CA MET A 242 -19.35 -6.61 8.44
C MET A 242 -20.39 -6.05 7.48
N LYS A 243 -20.19 -4.79 7.09
CA LYS A 243 -21.01 -4.13 6.06
C LYS A 243 -20.42 -4.46 4.69
N PRO A 244 -21.18 -5.13 3.80
CA PRO A 244 -20.70 -5.42 2.46
C PRO A 244 -20.64 -4.14 1.64
N LYS A 245 -19.47 -3.88 1.06
CA LYS A 245 -19.18 -2.81 0.11
C LYS A 245 -18.62 -3.43 -1.16
N ALA A 246 -18.75 -2.74 -2.27
CA ALA A 246 -18.32 -3.24 -3.56
C ALA A 246 -17.62 -2.19 -4.38
N ILE A 247 -16.64 -2.64 -5.16
CA ILE A 247 -16.14 -1.93 -6.33
C ILE A 247 -16.34 -2.84 -7.55
N GLN A 248 -16.97 -2.31 -8.59
CA GLN A 248 -17.13 -2.98 -9.87
C GLN A 248 -16.46 -2.15 -10.97
N ASP A 249 -15.59 -2.79 -11.75
CA ASP A 249 -14.86 -2.16 -12.85
C ASP A 249 -14.65 -3.09 -14.06
N GLU A 250 -14.39 -2.48 -15.23
CA GLU A 250 -13.89 -2.91 -16.56
C GLU A 250 -14.38 -4.24 -17.20
N GLN A 251 -14.95 -5.18 -16.45
CA GLN A 251 -15.37 -6.50 -16.94
C GLN A 251 -16.67 -6.46 -17.79
N SER A 252 -16.78 -5.48 -18.70
CA SER A 252 -17.87 -5.25 -19.66
C SER A 252 -19.23 -4.85 -19.07
N GLU A 253 -19.24 -4.30 -17.84
CA GLU A 253 -20.49 -4.11 -17.10
C GLU A 253 -20.75 -2.70 -16.55
N THR A 254 -19.73 -1.85 -16.41
CA THR A 254 -19.90 -0.50 -15.86
C THR A 254 -19.50 0.58 -16.86
N PHE A 255 -20.49 1.37 -17.26
CA PHE A 255 -20.31 2.49 -18.17
C PHE A 255 -20.86 3.78 -17.56
N ASP A 256 -20.23 4.88 -17.93
CA ASP A 256 -20.81 6.19 -17.75
C ASP A 256 -21.93 6.45 -18.77
N ARG A 257 -22.57 7.63 -18.67
CA ARG A 257 -23.69 8.01 -19.55
C ARG A 257 -23.33 8.12 -21.03
N TYR A 258 -22.04 8.07 -21.38
CA TYR A 258 -21.51 8.20 -22.74
C TYR A 258 -20.94 6.89 -23.28
N GLY A 259 -21.04 5.78 -22.53
CA GLY A 259 -20.50 4.49 -22.93
C GLY A 259 -19.00 4.35 -22.71
N ARG A 260 -18.39 5.22 -21.89
CA ARG A 260 -16.99 5.06 -21.46
C ARG A 260 -16.95 4.18 -20.22
N LEU A 261 -15.93 3.35 -20.11
CA LEU A 261 -15.71 2.52 -18.92
C LEU A 261 -15.62 3.40 -17.67
N SER A 262 -16.15 2.90 -16.57
CA SER A 262 -16.17 3.60 -15.28
C SER A 262 -16.14 2.60 -14.14
N ALA A 263 -15.16 2.71 -13.26
CA ALA A 263 -15.22 2.07 -11.95
C ALA A 263 -16.37 2.69 -11.13
N LYS A 264 -17.11 1.86 -10.39
CA LYS A 264 -18.21 2.31 -9.52
C LYS A 264 -18.14 1.65 -8.14
N LEU A 265 -18.35 2.47 -7.12
CA LEU A 265 -18.64 2.00 -5.76
C LEU A 265 -20.08 1.48 -5.69
N GLY A 266 -20.33 0.58 -4.75
CA GLY A 266 -21.64 0.00 -4.52
C GLY A 266 -21.70 -0.88 -3.27
N ILE A 267 -22.73 -1.73 -3.23
CA ILE A 267 -22.90 -2.74 -2.20
C ILE A 267 -22.95 -4.14 -2.82
N GLU A 268 -22.43 -5.13 -2.10
CA GLU A 268 -22.60 -6.53 -2.46
C GLU A 268 -23.92 -7.05 -1.89
N ARG A 269 -24.78 -7.64 -2.74
CA ARG A 269 -25.94 -8.41 -2.28
C ARG A 269 -25.44 -9.77 -1.79
N GLY A 270 -25.91 -10.18 -0.60
CA GLY A 270 -25.47 -11.40 0.06
C GLY A 270 -25.32 -12.61 -0.86
N GLN A 271 -24.20 -13.33 -0.64
CA GLN A 271 -23.67 -14.47 -1.39
C GLN A 271 -24.66 -15.22 -2.29
N THR A 272 -24.60 -14.93 -3.59
CA THR A 272 -25.00 -15.87 -4.64
C THR A 272 -23.74 -16.45 -5.26
N GLY A 273 -23.43 -17.71 -4.95
CA GLY A 273 -22.21 -18.38 -5.35
C GLY A 273 -21.79 -18.12 -6.80
N GLY A 274 -20.57 -17.61 -6.97
CA GLY A 274 -19.88 -17.48 -8.26
C GLY A 274 -20.38 -16.35 -9.18
N ALA A 275 -21.41 -15.60 -8.80
CA ALA A 275 -21.86 -14.41 -9.50
C ALA A 275 -21.99 -13.28 -8.49
N ALA A 276 -21.04 -12.36 -8.52
CA ALA A 276 -20.99 -11.26 -7.58
C ALA A 276 -22.21 -10.34 -7.81
N GLY A 277 -23.14 -10.36 -6.86
CA GLY A 277 -24.40 -9.64 -6.95
C GLY A 277 -24.22 -8.18 -6.58
N PHE A 278 -23.52 -7.40 -7.39
CA PHE A 278 -23.26 -5.99 -7.06
C PHE A 278 -24.44 -5.09 -7.41
N VAL A 279 -24.73 -4.16 -6.51
CA VAL A 279 -25.57 -3.01 -6.79
C VAL A 279 -24.66 -1.81 -6.86
N VAL A 280 -24.24 -1.46 -8.08
CA VAL A 280 -23.43 -0.27 -8.35
C VAL A 280 -24.24 0.99 -8.10
N GLN A 281 -23.60 1.98 -7.50
CA GLN A 281 -24.20 3.26 -7.17
C GLN A 281 -23.50 4.38 -7.96
N ASN A 282 -24.27 5.41 -8.26
CA ASN A 282 -23.78 6.69 -8.77
C ASN A 282 -23.79 7.70 -7.63
N PHE A 283 -23.09 8.81 -7.82
CA PHE A 283 -23.00 9.89 -6.82
C PHE A 283 -24.37 10.44 -6.35
N VAL A 284 -25.40 10.37 -7.19
CA VAL A 284 -26.74 10.90 -6.89
C VAL A 284 -27.70 9.88 -6.28
N ASP A 285 -27.27 8.62 -6.16
CA ASP A 285 -28.10 7.56 -5.58
C ASP A 285 -28.19 7.72 -4.05
N PRO A 286 -29.23 7.17 -3.39
CA PRO A 286 -29.37 7.28 -1.93
C PRO A 286 -28.15 6.73 -1.19
N ALA A 287 -27.73 7.43 -0.14
CA ALA A 287 -26.61 7.03 0.70
C ALA A 287 -26.87 5.68 1.38
N THR A 288 -25.87 4.80 1.34
CA THR A 288 -25.87 3.47 1.98
C THR A 288 -24.91 3.40 3.18
N GLU A 289 -23.93 4.29 3.23
CA GLU A 289 -22.94 4.43 4.29
C GLU A 289 -23.48 5.43 5.32
N ILE A 290 -24.35 4.94 6.22
CA ILE A 290 -24.88 5.74 7.33
C ILE A 290 -24.10 5.39 8.60
N LEU A 291 -23.50 6.40 9.23
CA LEU A 291 -22.65 6.27 10.40
C LEU A 291 -23.24 7.12 11.55
N ASP A 292 -23.23 6.56 12.75
CA ASP A 292 -23.53 7.29 14.00
C ASP A 292 -22.23 7.62 14.74
N ASP A 293 -22.22 8.73 15.50
CA ASP A 293 -21.06 9.12 16.32
C ASP A 293 -20.67 8.04 17.34
N GLY A 294 -19.39 7.68 17.37
CA GLY A 294 -18.85 6.61 18.22
C GLY A 294 -19.24 5.18 17.82
N GLN A 295 -19.94 4.98 16.69
CA GLN A 295 -20.28 3.64 16.19
C GLN A 295 -19.08 3.01 15.47
N ILE A 296 -18.67 1.83 15.94
CA ILE A 296 -17.73 0.99 15.20
C ILE A 296 -18.43 0.33 14.01
N GLN A 297 -17.85 0.47 12.82
CA GLN A 297 -18.21 -0.34 11.65
C GLN A 297 -17.01 -1.09 11.10
N ILE A 298 -17.25 -2.32 10.65
CA ILE A 298 -16.28 -3.07 9.84
C ILE A 298 -16.84 -3.11 8.42
N TRP A 299 -16.06 -2.64 7.45
CA TRP A 299 -16.42 -2.73 6.04
C TRP A 299 -15.62 -3.84 5.38
N LYS A 300 -16.34 -4.65 4.61
CA LYS A 300 -15.75 -5.66 3.73
C LYS A 300 -15.95 -5.17 2.30
N ILE A 301 -14.88 -4.69 1.68
CA ILE A 301 -14.89 -4.10 0.34
C ILE A 301 -14.47 -5.17 -0.66
N THR A 302 -15.46 -5.79 -1.30
CA THR A 302 -15.29 -6.79 -2.35
C THR A 302 -15.03 -6.07 -3.66
N HIS A 303 -13.88 -6.29 -4.29
CA HIS A 303 -13.56 -5.61 -5.54
C HIS A 303 -13.47 -6.60 -6.70
N ASN A 304 -14.37 -6.43 -7.66
CA ASN A 304 -14.37 -7.16 -8.91
C ASN A 304 -14.03 -6.23 -10.07
N GLY A 305 -12.83 -6.41 -10.61
CA GLY A 305 -12.26 -5.54 -11.62
C GLY A 305 -10.89 -6.03 -12.04
N VAL A 306 -10.07 -5.13 -12.59
CA VAL A 306 -8.69 -5.43 -13.00
C VAL A 306 -7.69 -4.36 -12.57
N ASP A 307 -8.15 -3.15 -12.25
CA ASP A 307 -7.31 -2.03 -11.83
C ASP A 307 -7.39 -1.82 -10.32
N THR A 308 -6.28 -1.46 -9.67
CA THR A 308 -6.32 -1.16 -8.24
C THR A 308 -6.90 0.24 -7.99
N HIS A 309 -7.79 0.36 -7.02
CA HIS A 309 -8.43 1.63 -6.70
C HIS A 309 -7.98 2.19 -5.34
N PRO A 310 -7.41 3.41 -5.29
CA PRO A 310 -7.20 4.14 -4.05
C PRO A 310 -8.54 4.71 -3.56
N VAL A 311 -9.06 4.18 -2.45
CA VAL A 311 -10.31 4.65 -1.85
C VAL A 311 -10.00 5.57 -0.69
N HIS A 312 -10.37 6.85 -0.84
CA HIS A 312 -10.19 7.88 0.18
C HIS A 312 -11.46 8.07 1.02
N PHE A 313 -11.28 8.21 2.33
CA PHE A 313 -12.31 8.41 3.34
C PHE A 313 -12.26 9.84 3.84
N HIS A 314 -13.41 10.52 3.82
CA HIS A 314 -13.52 11.87 4.37
C HIS A 314 -13.92 11.79 5.85
N LEU A 315 -13.47 12.78 6.63
CA LEU A 315 -13.82 13.03 8.04
C LEU A 315 -13.15 12.12 9.08
N PHE A 316 -12.95 10.84 8.77
CA PHE A 316 -12.39 9.86 9.70
C PHE A 316 -11.28 9.04 9.04
N ASP A 317 -10.43 8.47 9.89
CA ASP A 317 -9.42 7.50 9.51
C ASP A 317 -9.97 6.07 9.67
N VAL A 318 -9.38 5.14 8.93
CA VAL A 318 -9.71 3.72 8.95
C VAL A 318 -8.48 2.90 9.31
N GLN A 319 -8.69 1.80 10.02
CA GLN A 319 -7.67 0.78 10.27
C GLN A 319 -7.80 -0.30 9.20
N VAL A 320 -6.74 -0.55 8.42
CA VAL A 320 -6.70 -1.70 7.50
C VAL A 320 -6.46 -2.96 8.32
N ILE A 321 -7.36 -3.94 8.21
CA ILE A 321 -7.34 -5.15 9.04
C ILE A 321 -6.57 -6.27 8.34
N ASN A 322 -7.05 -6.63 7.15
CA ASN A 322 -6.41 -7.59 6.25
C ASN A 322 -7.07 -7.51 4.87
N ARG A 323 -6.47 -8.21 3.92
CA ARG A 323 -7.05 -8.50 2.60
C ARG A 323 -7.21 -10.01 2.46
N VAL A 324 -8.17 -10.45 1.64
CA VAL A 324 -8.40 -11.87 1.35
C VAL A 324 -8.62 -12.04 -0.14
N GLY A 325 -7.76 -12.82 -0.81
CA GLY A 325 -7.98 -13.20 -2.20
C GLY A 325 -9.24 -14.06 -2.35
N TRP A 326 -9.87 -14.04 -3.52
CA TRP A 326 -11.05 -14.88 -3.78
C TRP A 326 -10.77 -16.39 -3.78
N ASP A 327 -9.50 -16.78 -3.82
CA ASP A 327 -9.00 -18.13 -3.54
C ASP A 327 -8.93 -18.47 -2.03
N GLY A 328 -9.16 -17.49 -1.16
CA GLY A 328 -9.16 -17.63 0.29
C GLY A 328 -7.82 -17.39 0.97
N PHE A 329 -6.76 -17.01 0.24
CA PHE A 329 -5.50 -16.62 0.85
C PHE A 329 -5.62 -15.29 1.59
N ILE A 330 -5.02 -15.21 2.77
CA ILE A 330 -5.05 -14.02 3.63
C ILE A 330 -3.76 -13.25 3.44
N TYR A 331 -3.89 -11.95 3.22
CA TYR A 331 -2.78 -11.01 3.11
C TYR A 331 -2.90 -9.98 4.23
N LEU A 332 -1.93 -9.95 5.12
CA LEU A 332 -1.88 -8.93 6.18
C LEU A 332 -1.41 -7.59 5.58
N PRO A 333 -1.79 -6.44 6.16
CA PRO A 333 -1.26 -5.15 5.71
C PRO A 333 0.27 -5.15 5.75
N ASP A 334 0.90 -4.46 4.80
CA ASP A 334 2.34 -4.19 4.92
C ASP A 334 2.59 -3.40 6.21
N LEU A 335 3.79 -3.55 6.81
CA LEU A 335 4.08 -2.89 8.10
C LEU A 335 3.91 -1.37 8.04
N ASN A 336 4.10 -0.78 6.85
CA ASN A 336 3.95 0.63 6.60
C ASN A 336 2.52 1.08 6.22
N GLU A 337 1.55 0.15 6.24
CA GLU A 337 0.11 0.40 6.15
C GLU A 337 -0.60 0.24 7.51
N LEU A 338 0.12 -0.12 8.57
CA LEU A 338 -0.44 -0.30 9.92
C LEU A 338 -0.80 1.04 10.58
N GLY A 339 -1.66 0.98 11.61
CA GLY A 339 -2.21 2.17 12.26
C GLY A 339 -3.43 2.71 11.53
N TRP A 340 -3.50 4.03 11.43
CA TRP A 340 -4.62 4.76 10.83
C TRP A 340 -4.30 5.17 9.41
N LYS A 341 -5.26 5.08 8.50
CA LYS A 341 -5.16 5.51 7.10
C LYS A 341 -6.39 6.31 6.72
N ASP A 342 -6.24 7.29 5.85
CA ASP A 342 -7.39 8.00 5.24
C ASP A 342 -7.63 7.53 3.81
N THR A 343 -6.68 6.80 3.22
CA THR A 343 -6.74 6.31 1.85
C THR A 343 -6.23 4.89 1.81
N VAL A 344 -6.99 3.98 1.21
CA VAL A 344 -6.67 2.56 1.20
C VAL A 344 -6.62 2.04 -0.23
N ARG A 345 -5.54 1.34 -0.55
CA ARG A 345 -5.39 0.57 -1.79
C ARG A 345 -6.30 -0.66 -1.78
N ILE A 346 -7.27 -0.69 -2.70
CA ILE A 346 -8.19 -1.80 -2.92
C ILE A 346 -7.86 -2.50 -4.23
N SER A 347 -7.24 -3.66 -4.14
CA SER A 347 -6.84 -4.47 -5.31
C SER A 347 -8.01 -5.31 -5.84
N PRO A 348 -8.04 -5.63 -7.14
CA PRO A 348 -9.09 -6.49 -7.71
C PRO A 348 -8.97 -7.93 -7.22
N LEU A 349 -10.10 -8.64 -7.26
CA LEU A 349 -10.23 -10.06 -6.92
C LEU A 349 -9.83 -10.39 -5.47
N GLU A 350 -9.93 -9.37 -4.62
CA GLU A 350 -9.72 -9.43 -3.19
C GLU A 350 -10.86 -8.75 -2.45
N ASP A 351 -11.08 -9.18 -1.21
CA ASP A 351 -11.86 -8.46 -0.23
C ASP A 351 -10.88 -7.69 0.66
N THR A 352 -11.02 -6.37 0.74
CA THR A 352 -10.26 -5.54 1.69
C THR A 352 -11.13 -5.23 2.91
N ILE A 353 -10.62 -5.52 4.11
CA ILE A 353 -11.34 -5.35 5.37
C ILE A 353 -10.76 -4.14 6.10
N VAL A 354 -11.62 -3.19 6.44
CA VAL A 354 -11.27 -1.99 7.21
C VAL A 354 -12.20 -1.80 8.40
N ALA A 355 -11.66 -1.27 9.50
CA ALA A 355 -12.42 -0.83 10.66
C ALA A 355 -12.44 0.69 10.74
N LEU A 356 -13.55 1.25 11.18
CA LEU A 356 -13.76 2.69 11.34
C LEU A 356 -14.72 3.01 12.49
#